data_AF-A0A9P0YQY4-F1
#
_entry.id   AF-A0A9P0YQY4-F1
#
_cell.length_a   1.000
_cell.length_b   1.000
_cell.length_c   1.000
_cell.angle_alpha   90.00
_cell.angle_beta   90.00
_cell.angle_gamma   90.00
#
_symmetry.space_group_name_H-M   'P 1'
#
loop_
_entity.id
_entity.type
_entity.pdbx_description
1 polymer ?
#
loop_
_entity_poly.entity_id
_entity_poly.type
_entity_poly.pdbx_seq_one_letter_code
_entity_poly.pdbx_strand_id
1 'polypeptide(L)'
;MGKEHALFISNHRSDIDWLVGWILAQRAGCLGNALAIIKKSLSYIPVLGWSMWFSGYIILERRWDKDENTLKAGFQELNNFPSAFWLALFPEGTRFTQAKLQAAQEYAASAQLPVPKNVLIPRTKGFVTAVHQLRSFVPAIYNVTVAIPKTEPAPTMLRMLRGRSSVVHIHIERHLMQDLPETGSGISQWCKDIFVAKDALLERHLATGAFTDKEFHESIRTKKSLVVVLTLSCLIFYGAVKLLEWCPFSWKEAAFCVVFLAIVMIIMHILILASQSECSNPPHKEPKRDRLQQSLLPK
;
A
#
# COMPACT_ATOMS: atom_id res chain seq x y z
N MET A 1 -10.70 -17.45 -0.74
CA MET A 1 -9.73 -16.39 -1.09
C MET A 1 -8.50 -17.01 -1.74
N GLY A 2 -7.86 -16.33 -2.70
CA GLY A 2 -6.53 -16.69 -3.23
C GLY A 2 -6.50 -17.56 -4.49
N LYS A 3 -7.67 -17.98 -4.99
CA LYS A 3 -7.83 -18.81 -6.21
C LYS A 3 -8.54 -18.09 -7.36
N GLU A 4 -8.86 -16.81 -7.18
CA GLU A 4 -9.53 -15.95 -8.17
C GLU A 4 -8.74 -14.65 -8.32
N HIS A 5 -8.81 -14.00 -9.48
CA HIS A 5 -8.32 -12.64 -9.63
C HIS A 5 -9.12 -11.70 -8.72
N ALA A 6 -8.44 -10.78 -8.02
CA ALA A 6 -9.12 -9.85 -7.15
C ALA A 6 -8.47 -8.47 -7.17
N LEU A 7 -9.31 -7.44 -7.17
CA LEU A 7 -8.89 -6.09 -6.81
C LEU A 7 -8.92 -5.97 -5.28
N PHE A 8 -7.78 -5.71 -4.67
CA PHE A 8 -7.64 -5.57 -3.23
C PHE A 8 -7.62 -4.10 -2.86
N ILE A 9 -8.62 -3.63 -2.11
CA ILE A 9 -8.69 -2.24 -1.64
C ILE A 9 -8.53 -2.17 -0.12
N SER A 10 -7.75 -1.20 0.36
CA SER A 10 -7.52 -1.01 1.80
C SER A 10 -7.41 0.45 2.20
N ASN A 11 -7.67 0.72 3.48
CA ASN A 11 -7.21 1.96 4.12
C ASN A 11 -5.67 1.95 4.25
N HIS A 12 -5.05 3.14 4.28
CA HIS A 12 -3.59 3.30 4.24
C HIS A 12 -3.05 4.01 5.49
N ARG A 13 -2.72 3.26 6.54
CA ARG A 13 -2.36 3.74 7.88
C ARG A 13 -0.86 3.72 8.17
N SER A 14 -0.10 2.80 7.58
CA SER A 14 1.31 2.56 7.93
C SER A 14 2.21 2.46 6.68
N ASP A 15 3.50 2.68 6.88
CA ASP A 15 4.55 2.39 5.89
C ASP A 15 4.69 0.90 5.58
N ILE A 16 4.05 0.04 6.38
CA ILE A 16 4.11 -1.42 6.24
C ILE A 16 2.82 -2.06 5.72
N ASP A 17 1.82 -1.26 5.31
CA ASP A 17 0.52 -1.81 4.87
C ASP A 17 0.64 -2.80 3.71
N TRP A 18 1.61 -2.58 2.82
CA TRP A 18 1.92 -3.51 1.72
C TRP A 18 2.42 -4.87 2.22
N LEU A 19 3.17 -4.91 3.34
CA LEU A 19 3.56 -6.18 3.98
C LEU A 19 2.37 -6.87 4.64
N VAL A 20 1.42 -6.12 5.21
CA VAL A 20 0.17 -6.71 5.71
C VAL A 20 -0.57 -7.40 4.55
N GLY A 21 -0.63 -6.75 3.39
CA GLY A 21 -1.15 -7.33 2.15
C GLY A 21 -0.41 -8.61 1.73
N TRP A 22 0.92 -8.62 1.77
CA TRP A 22 1.72 -9.83 1.48
C TRP A 22 1.47 -10.97 2.47
N ILE A 23 1.35 -10.67 3.77
CA ILE A 23 1.03 -11.69 4.78
C ILE A 23 -0.34 -12.32 4.49
N LEU A 24 -1.34 -11.51 4.13
CA LEU A 24 -2.66 -12.01 3.72
C LEU A 24 -2.57 -12.85 2.44
N ALA A 25 -1.86 -12.37 1.43
CA ALA A 25 -1.67 -13.10 0.17
C ALA A 25 -0.95 -14.43 0.39
N GLN A 26 0.06 -14.47 1.26
CA GLN A 26 0.74 -15.70 1.65
C GLN A 26 -0.21 -16.70 2.32
N ARG A 27 -1.03 -16.21 3.26
CA ARG A 27 -2.03 -17.03 3.96
C ARG A 27 -3.12 -17.57 3.03
N ALA A 28 -3.43 -16.82 1.97
CA ALA A 28 -4.36 -17.24 0.93
C ALA A 28 -3.71 -18.07 -0.20
N GLY A 29 -2.37 -18.22 -0.20
CA GLY A 29 -1.65 -18.98 -1.23
C GLY A 29 -1.41 -18.22 -2.54
N CYS A 30 -1.51 -16.89 -2.57
CA CYS A 30 -1.34 -16.06 -3.77
C CYS A 30 -0.18 -15.05 -3.69
N LEU A 31 0.75 -15.19 -2.74
CA LEU A 31 1.88 -14.25 -2.55
C LEU A 31 2.70 -14.02 -3.83
N GLY A 32 2.97 -15.08 -4.61
CA GLY A 32 3.75 -14.97 -5.85
C GLY A 32 3.10 -14.09 -6.93
N ASN A 33 1.79 -13.84 -6.82
CA ASN A 33 1.01 -13.02 -7.74
C ASN A 33 0.34 -11.85 -7.00
N ALA A 34 0.92 -11.40 -5.88
CA ALA A 34 0.48 -10.21 -5.16
C ALA A 34 1.11 -8.98 -5.83
N LEU A 35 0.29 -8.24 -6.56
CA LEU A 35 0.68 -7.07 -7.33
C LEU A 35 0.26 -5.80 -6.60
N ALA A 36 0.94 -4.69 -6.86
CA ALA A 36 0.49 -3.39 -6.38
C ALA A 36 0.79 -2.29 -7.38
N ILE A 37 0.12 -1.15 -7.18
CA ILE A 37 0.43 0.09 -7.89
C ILE A 37 1.42 0.88 -7.03
N ILE A 38 2.61 1.14 -7.56
CA ILE A 38 3.73 1.75 -6.81
C ILE A 38 4.17 3.08 -7.42
N LYS A 39 4.81 3.92 -6.59
CA LYS A 39 5.43 5.16 -7.04
C LYS A 39 6.72 4.86 -7.81
N LYS A 40 6.94 5.54 -8.94
CA LYS A 40 8.16 5.44 -9.77
C LYS A 40 9.47 5.59 -9.00
N SER A 41 9.52 6.39 -7.94
CA SER A 41 10.72 6.48 -7.12
C SER A 41 11.10 5.15 -6.44
N LEU A 42 10.12 4.27 -6.15
CA LEU A 42 10.35 2.97 -5.54
C LEU A 42 10.96 1.96 -6.52
N SER A 43 10.71 2.09 -7.83
CA SER A 43 11.27 1.18 -8.83
C SER A 43 12.78 1.33 -9.00
N TYR A 44 13.36 2.45 -8.53
CA TYR A 44 14.81 2.69 -8.54
C TYR A 44 15.55 2.05 -7.37
N ILE A 45 14.84 1.51 -6.37
CA ILE A 45 15.48 0.81 -5.25
C ILE A 45 16.05 -0.52 -5.80
N PRO A 46 17.38 -0.75 -5.73
CA PRO A 46 17.96 -1.99 -6.23
C PRO A 46 17.36 -3.21 -5.55
N VAL A 47 17.27 -4.32 -6.29
CA VAL A 47 16.65 -5.58 -5.86
C VAL A 47 15.14 -5.47 -5.64
N LEU A 48 14.68 -4.62 -4.71
CA LEU A 48 13.25 -4.50 -4.35
C LEU A 48 12.42 -3.84 -5.46
N GLY A 49 12.86 -2.68 -5.96
CA GLY A 49 12.16 -1.98 -7.04
C GLY A 49 12.20 -2.77 -8.35
N TRP A 50 13.33 -3.43 -8.62
CA TRP A 50 13.49 -4.29 -9.78
C TRP A 50 12.64 -5.55 -9.69
N SER A 51 12.57 -6.21 -8.53
CA SER A 51 11.70 -7.38 -8.35
C SER A 51 10.23 -7.02 -8.53
N MET A 52 9.78 -5.86 -8.02
CA MET A 52 8.44 -5.34 -8.27
C MET A 52 8.18 -5.12 -9.76
N TRP A 53 9.13 -4.51 -10.48
CA TRP A 53 9.03 -4.32 -11.92
C TRP A 53 8.94 -5.65 -12.67
N PHE A 54 9.85 -6.60 -12.41
CA PHE A 54 9.82 -7.92 -13.04
C PHE A 54 8.57 -8.74 -12.67
N SER A 55 7.93 -8.46 -11.54
CA SER A 55 6.70 -9.11 -11.11
C SER A 55 5.43 -8.51 -11.74
N GLY A 56 5.54 -7.48 -12.59
CA GLY A 56 4.39 -6.86 -13.25
C GLY A 56 3.65 -5.81 -12.41
N TYR A 57 4.34 -5.16 -11.46
CA TYR A 57 3.75 -4.03 -10.74
C TYR A 57 3.51 -2.84 -11.67
N ILE A 58 2.41 -2.12 -11.45
CA ILE A 58 2.09 -0.91 -12.21
C ILE A 58 2.79 0.28 -11.56
N ILE A 59 3.67 0.95 -12.32
CA ILE A 59 4.53 2.02 -11.82
C ILE A 59 3.99 3.38 -12.26
N LEU A 60 3.74 4.29 -11.31
CA LEU A 60 3.13 5.60 -11.56
C LEU A 60 4.01 6.79 -11.16
N GLU A 61 3.91 7.89 -11.89
CA GLU A 61 4.57 9.17 -11.62
C GLU A 61 3.84 10.04 -10.59
N ARG A 62 2.64 9.65 -10.17
CA ARG A 62 1.75 10.40 -9.26
C ARG A 62 1.16 11.65 -9.90
N ARG A 63 0.92 11.58 -11.22
CA ARG A 63 0.42 12.64 -12.09
C ARG A 63 -0.59 12.08 -13.07
N TRP A 64 -1.86 12.43 -12.88
CA TRP A 64 -2.96 11.84 -13.64
C TRP A 64 -2.79 11.97 -15.17
N ASP A 65 -2.34 13.12 -15.63
CA ASP A 65 -2.11 13.45 -17.03
C ASP A 65 -1.11 12.51 -17.73
N LYS A 66 -0.17 11.93 -16.96
CA LYS A 66 0.79 10.93 -17.44
C LYS A 66 0.35 9.51 -17.13
N ASP A 67 -0.22 9.31 -15.96
CA ASP A 67 -0.49 7.99 -15.39
C ASP A 67 -1.75 7.33 -15.93
N GLU A 68 -2.69 8.09 -16.51
CA GLU A 68 -3.95 7.52 -17.01
C GLU A 68 -3.72 6.43 -18.05
N ASN A 69 -2.84 6.68 -19.03
CA ASN A 69 -2.54 5.71 -20.07
C ASN A 69 -1.74 4.52 -19.53
N THR A 70 -0.76 4.78 -18.65
CA THR A 70 0.01 3.73 -17.98
C THR A 70 -0.88 2.81 -17.14
N LEU A 71 -1.87 3.38 -16.43
CA LEU A 71 -2.86 2.62 -15.66
C LEU A 71 -3.71 1.75 -16.57
N LYS A 72 -4.26 2.31 -17.64
CA LYS A 72 -5.10 1.56 -18.59
C LYS A 72 -4.32 0.40 -19.22
N ALA A 73 -3.12 0.67 -19.72
CA ALA A 73 -2.25 -0.35 -20.31
C ALA A 73 -1.89 -1.44 -19.29
N GLY A 74 -1.46 -1.04 -18.08
CA GLY A 74 -1.14 -1.99 -17.02
C GLY A 74 -2.32 -2.88 -16.63
N PHE A 75 -3.53 -2.34 -16.52
CA PHE A 75 -4.72 -3.16 -16.25
C PHE A 75 -5.08 -4.10 -17.41
N GLN A 76 -4.87 -3.68 -18.65
CA GLN A 76 -5.12 -4.53 -19.83
C GLN A 76 -4.11 -5.68 -19.92
N GLU A 77 -2.84 -5.45 -19.59
CA GLU A 77 -1.81 -6.50 -19.53
C GLU A 77 -2.18 -7.60 -18.53
N LEU A 78 -2.87 -7.25 -17.43
CA LEU A 78 -3.32 -8.22 -16.43
C LEU A 78 -4.39 -9.19 -16.95
N ASN A 79 -5.06 -8.90 -18.07
CA ASN A 79 -6.02 -9.84 -18.67
C ASN A 79 -5.36 -11.15 -19.10
N ASN A 80 -4.08 -11.10 -19.48
CA ASN A 80 -3.29 -12.26 -19.90
C ASN A 80 -2.44 -12.83 -18.76
N PHE A 81 -2.69 -12.44 -17.51
CA PHE A 81 -1.87 -12.89 -16.37
C PHE A 81 -2.09 -14.39 -16.12
N PRO A 82 -1.03 -15.20 -16.06
CA PRO A 82 -1.13 -16.67 -16.17
C PRO A 82 -1.77 -17.38 -14.96
N SER A 83 -2.09 -16.65 -13.90
CA SER A 83 -2.55 -17.22 -12.63
C SER A 83 -3.38 -16.22 -11.85
N ALA A 84 -4.15 -16.70 -10.86
CA ALA A 84 -4.90 -15.81 -9.96
C ALA A 84 -3.94 -14.80 -9.31
N PHE A 85 -4.26 -13.50 -9.43
CA PHE A 85 -3.48 -12.39 -8.88
C PHE A 85 -4.34 -11.53 -7.96
N TRP A 86 -3.70 -10.87 -7.01
CA TRP A 86 -4.33 -9.83 -6.20
C TRP A 86 -3.66 -8.50 -6.49
N LEU A 87 -4.43 -7.52 -6.98
CA LEU A 87 -3.90 -6.19 -7.28
C LEU A 87 -4.28 -5.23 -6.15
N ALA A 88 -3.28 -4.80 -5.36
CA ALA A 88 -3.48 -3.86 -4.27
C ALA A 88 -3.59 -2.42 -4.77
N LEU A 89 -4.67 -1.75 -4.34
CA LEU A 89 -4.94 -0.33 -4.54
C LEU A 89 -5.33 0.31 -3.21
N PHE A 90 -4.80 1.49 -2.93
CA PHE A 90 -5.17 2.29 -1.76
C PHE A 90 -5.89 3.56 -2.22
N PRO A 91 -7.24 3.58 -2.25
CA PRO A 91 -8.01 4.70 -2.78
C PRO A 91 -7.77 6.05 -2.09
N GLU A 92 -7.36 6.08 -0.81
CA GLU A 92 -6.92 7.31 -0.12
C GLU A 92 -5.79 8.03 -0.88
N GLY A 93 -5.01 7.25 -1.64
CA GLY A 93 -3.92 7.72 -2.48
C GLY A 93 -2.70 8.17 -1.68
N THR A 94 -2.74 8.23 -0.36
CA THR A 94 -1.61 8.61 0.48
C THR A 94 -1.78 8.02 1.88
N ARG A 95 -0.68 7.92 2.62
CA ARG A 95 -0.71 7.50 4.02
C ARG A 95 -1.47 8.49 4.87
N PHE A 96 -2.26 7.95 5.79
CA PHE A 96 -2.93 8.67 6.85
C PHE A 96 -1.92 9.39 7.76
N THR A 97 -2.17 10.66 8.01
CA THR A 97 -1.48 11.45 9.05
C THR A 97 -2.50 12.41 9.66
N GLN A 98 -2.28 12.87 10.89
CA GLN A 98 -3.22 13.77 11.55
C GLN A 98 -3.44 15.07 10.77
N ALA A 99 -2.38 15.64 10.20
CA ALA A 99 -2.46 16.84 9.37
C ALA A 99 -3.31 16.64 8.10
N LYS A 100 -3.21 15.45 7.47
CA LYS A 100 -4.02 15.13 6.29
C LYS A 100 -5.47 14.84 6.65
N LEU A 101 -5.71 14.24 7.82
CA LEU A 101 -7.07 14.05 8.33
C LEU A 101 -7.73 15.41 8.56
N GLN A 102 -7.06 16.36 9.22
CA GLN A 102 -7.58 17.72 9.42
C GLN A 102 -7.94 18.39 8.10
N ALA A 103 -7.04 18.36 7.12
CA ALA A 103 -7.31 18.90 5.78
C ALA A 103 -8.49 18.18 5.09
N ALA A 104 -8.62 16.87 5.26
CA ALA A 104 -9.75 16.11 4.73
C ALA A 104 -11.07 16.48 5.43
N GLN A 105 -11.05 16.76 6.74
CA GLN A 105 -12.22 17.19 7.52
C GLN A 105 -12.68 18.60 7.11
N GLU A 106 -11.76 19.53 6.93
CA GLU A 106 -12.05 20.88 6.42
C GLU A 106 -12.69 20.82 5.02
N TYR A 107 -12.12 19.99 4.14
CA TYR A 107 -12.67 19.76 2.81
C TYR A 107 -14.06 19.11 2.88
N ALA A 108 -14.24 18.08 3.72
CA ALA A 108 -15.54 17.43 3.89
C ALA A 108 -16.62 18.42 4.36
N ALA A 109 -16.32 19.25 5.36
CA ALA A 109 -17.24 20.24 5.89
C ALA A 109 -17.63 21.30 4.83
N SER A 110 -16.66 21.80 4.06
CA SER A 110 -16.94 22.79 3.00
C SER A 110 -17.66 22.21 1.78
N ALA A 111 -17.42 20.93 1.46
CA ALA A 111 -18.05 20.22 0.35
C ALA A 111 -19.34 19.46 0.75
N GLN A 112 -19.81 19.61 2.00
CA GLN A 112 -21.00 18.93 2.53
C GLN A 112 -20.94 17.39 2.40
N LEU A 113 -19.73 16.84 2.57
CA LEU A 113 -19.48 15.40 2.60
C LEU A 113 -19.45 14.89 4.05
N PRO A 114 -19.67 13.58 4.29
CA PRO A 114 -19.43 12.98 5.59
C PRO A 114 -18.00 13.26 6.07
N VAL A 115 -17.88 13.80 7.29
CA VAL A 115 -16.59 14.19 7.88
C VAL A 115 -15.89 12.94 8.44
N PRO A 116 -14.75 12.53 7.88
CA PRO A 116 -14.09 11.30 8.31
C PRO A 116 -13.36 11.50 9.65
N LYS A 117 -13.19 10.42 10.42
CA LYS A 117 -12.47 10.43 11.70
C LYS A 117 -11.21 9.57 11.71
N ASN A 118 -11.20 8.50 10.93
CA ASN A 118 -10.24 7.39 11.00
C ASN A 118 -9.60 7.05 9.65
N VAL A 119 -10.15 7.55 8.55
CA VAL A 119 -9.65 7.39 7.16
C VAL A 119 -9.51 8.74 6.45
N LEU A 120 -8.83 8.78 5.30
CA LEU A 120 -8.91 9.93 4.39
C LEU A 120 -10.01 9.72 3.34
N ILE A 121 -10.43 10.82 2.71
CA ILE A 121 -11.41 10.79 1.61
C ILE A 121 -10.75 10.15 0.37
N PRO A 122 -11.37 9.12 -0.24
CA PRO A 122 -10.77 8.42 -1.37
C PRO A 122 -10.67 9.29 -2.62
N ARG A 123 -9.53 9.21 -3.31
CA ARG A 123 -9.29 9.76 -4.64
C ARG A 123 -9.68 8.71 -5.69
N THR A 124 -10.92 8.78 -6.15
CA THR A 124 -11.57 7.65 -6.84
C THR A 124 -11.15 7.43 -8.29
N LYS A 125 -10.48 8.39 -8.96
CA LYS A 125 -10.12 8.25 -10.39
C LYS A 125 -9.39 6.94 -10.73
N GLY A 126 -8.38 6.58 -9.94
CA GLY A 126 -7.63 5.33 -10.15
C GLY A 126 -8.48 4.08 -9.91
N PHE A 127 -9.37 4.11 -8.91
CA PHE A 127 -10.30 3.02 -8.63
C PHE A 127 -11.35 2.86 -9.73
N VAL A 128 -11.93 3.96 -10.21
CA VAL A 128 -12.89 3.98 -11.32
C VAL A 128 -12.25 3.39 -12.59
N THR A 129 -11.03 3.81 -12.93
CA THR A 129 -10.30 3.22 -14.07
C THR A 129 -10.02 1.74 -13.86
N ALA A 130 -9.61 1.32 -12.65
CA ALA A 130 -9.38 -0.08 -12.34
C ALA A 130 -10.66 -0.92 -12.54
N VAL A 131 -11.79 -0.48 -12.00
CA VAL A 131 -13.07 -1.17 -12.18
C VAL A 131 -13.45 -1.26 -13.66
N HIS A 132 -13.35 -0.18 -14.43
CA HIS A 132 -13.68 -0.22 -15.86
C HIS A 132 -12.80 -1.18 -16.66
N GLN A 133 -11.49 -1.22 -16.40
CA GLN A 133 -10.57 -2.07 -17.16
C GLN A 133 -10.59 -3.54 -16.71
N LEU A 134 -10.84 -3.79 -15.42
CA LEU A 134 -10.74 -5.13 -14.83
C LEU A 134 -12.07 -5.90 -14.79
N ARG A 135 -13.22 -5.21 -14.95
CA ARG A 135 -14.55 -5.79 -14.74
C ARG A 135 -14.84 -7.06 -15.56
N SER A 136 -14.27 -7.17 -16.76
CA SER A 136 -14.53 -8.31 -17.64
C SER A 136 -13.89 -9.62 -17.19
N PHE A 137 -12.82 -9.59 -16.38
CA PHE A 137 -12.05 -10.79 -16.01
C PHE A 137 -11.68 -10.91 -14.53
N VAL A 138 -11.83 -9.84 -13.74
CA VAL A 138 -11.60 -9.84 -12.29
C VAL A 138 -12.96 -9.99 -11.57
N PRO A 139 -13.29 -11.16 -11.00
CA PRO A 139 -14.63 -11.42 -10.45
C PRO A 139 -14.90 -10.73 -9.11
N ALA A 140 -13.87 -10.35 -8.34
CA ALA A 140 -14.04 -9.94 -6.95
C ALA A 140 -13.25 -8.68 -6.59
N ILE A 141 -13.82 -7.92 -5.64
CA ILE A 141 -13.13 -6.88 -4.88
C ILE A 141 -13.01 -7.36 -3.43
N TYR A 142 -11.80 -7.44 -2.91
CA TYR A 142 -11.55 -7.64 -1.48
C TYR A 142 -11.39 -6.29 -0.80
N ASN A 143 -12.41 -5.93 -0.03
CA ASN A 143 -12.45 -4.74 0.79
C ASN A 143 -11.82 -5.05 2.15
N VAL A 144 -10.61 -4.55 2.39
CA VAL A 144 -9.83 -4.86 3.59
C VAL A 144 -9.70 -3.64 4.49
N THR A 145 -10.04 -3.80 5.77
CA THR A 145 -9.89 -2.75 6.78
C THR A 145 -8.84 -3.18 7.78
N VAL A 146 -7.78 -2.41 7.86
CA VAL A 146 -6.62 -2.65 8.73
C VAL A 146 -6.71 -1.71 9.92
N ALA A 147 -6.70 -2.28 11.13
CA ALA A 147 -6.64 -1.54 12.38
C ALA A 147 -5.47 -2.01 13.25
N ILE A 148 -4.91 -1.06 13.99
CA ILE A 148 -3.88 -1.32 14.99
C ILE A 148 -4.56 -1.12 16.35
N PRO A 149 -4.57 -2.13 17.24
CA PRO A 149 -5.12 -1.99 18.59
C PRO A 149 -4.46 -0.82 19.33
N LYS A 150 -5.24 -0.06 20.11
CA LYS A 150 -4.73 1.09 20.89
C LYS A 150 -3.63 0.70 21.90
N THR A 151 -3.67 -0.54 22.37
CA THR A 151 -2.70 -1.11 23.33
C THR A 151 -1.38 -1.48 22.68
N GLU A 152 -1.31 -1.51 21.35
CA GLU A 152 -0.19 -2.02 20.59
C GLU A 152 0.53 -0.88 19.85
N PRO A 153 1.87 -0.87 19.83
CA PRO A 153 2.62 0.11 19.08
C PRO A 153 2.40 -0.09 17.58
N ALA A 154 2.28 1.02 16.85
CA ALA A 154 2.15 0.99 15.40
C ALA A 154 3.28 0.18 14.76
N PRO A 155 2.97 -0.73 13.82
CA PRO A 155 4.00 -1.47 13.12
C PRO A 155 4.76 -0.50 12.21
N THR A 156 6.08 -0.57 12.30
CA THR A 156 7.01 0.20 11.48
C THR A 156 8.11 -0.71 10.98
N MET A 157 8.72 -0.36 9.84
CA MET A 157 9.91 -1.07 9.33
C MET A 157 11.00 -1.22 10.38
N LEU A 158 11.28 -0.17 11.13
CA LEU A 158 12.32 -0.20 12.16
C LEU A 158 12.00 -1.17 13.31
N ARG A 159 10.72 -1.27 13.73
CA ARG A 159 10.32 -2.26 14.76
C ARG A 159 10.54 -3.69 14.26
N MET A 160 10.16 -3.96 13.02
CA MET A 160 10.31 -5.29 12.42
C MET A 160 11.78 -5.69 12.31
N LEU A 161 12.64 -4.78 11.83
CA LEU A 161 14.09 -5.01 11.74
C LEU A 161 14.74 -5.23 13.11
N ARG A 162 14.18 -4.65 14.18
CA ARG A 162 14.60 -4.89 15.57
C ARG A 162 14.00 -6.16 16.18
N GLY A 163 13.32 -7.00 15.40
CA GLY A 163 12.70 -8.24 15.87
C GLY A 163 11.51 -8.02 16.82
N ARG A 164 10.94 -6.81 16.87
CA ARG A 164 9.79 -6.52 17.74
C ARG A 164 8.50 -6.95 17.04
N SER A 165 7.67 -7.73 17.73
CA SER A 165 6.35 -8.13 17.24
C SER A 165 5.40 -6.92 17.15
N SER A 166 4.42 -7.01 16.26
CA SER A 166 3.31 -6.07 16.18
C SER A 166 2.03 -6.84 15.88
N VAL A 167 0.92 -6.39 16.46
CA VAL A 167 -0.41 -6.96 16.25
C VAL A 167 -1.21 -6.03 15.35
N VAL A 168 -1.92 -6.62 14.39
CA VAL A 168 -2.79 -5.92 13.45
C VAL A 168 -4.09 -6.70 13.34
N HIS A 169 -5.22 -6.02 13.50
CA HIS A 169 -6.53 -6.61 13.30
C HIS A 169 -6.97 -6.29 11.87
N ILE A 170 -7.54 -7.29 11.19
CA ILE A 170 -7.91 -7.20 9.78
C ILE A 170 -9.35 -7.67 9.64
N HIS A 171 -10.17 -6.83 9.02
CA HIS A 171 -11.52 -7.18 8.56
C HIS A 171 -11.51 -7.26 7.04
N ILE A 172 -12.10 -8.32 6.47
CA ILE A 172 -12.12 -8.56 5.04
C ILE A 172 -13.56 -8.82 4.59
N GLU A 173 -14.00 -8.07 3.60
CA GLU A 173 -15.28 -8.25 2.92
C GLU A 173 -15.04 -8.53 1.44
N ARG A 174 -15.79 -9.47 0.88
CA ARG A 174 -15.75 -9.79 -0.55
C ARG A 174 -16.97 -9.21 -1.22
N HIS A 175 -16.77 -8.39 -2.24
CA HIS A 175 -17.81 -7.90 -3.14
C HIS A 175 -17.60 -8.50 -4.53
N LEU A 176 -18.68 -8.81 -5.25
CA LEU A 176 -18.58 -9.17 -6.65
C LEU A 176 -18.32 -7.91 -7.47
N MET A 177 -17.41 -8.00 -8.44
CA MET A 177 -17.10 -6.89 -9.34
C MET A 177 -18.33 -6.48 -10.18
N GLN A 178 -19.20 -7.43 -10.48
CA GLN A 178 -20.42 -7.23 -11.27
C GLN A 178 -21.51 -6.46 -10.49
N ASP A 179 -21.47 -6.46 -9.15
CA ASP A 179 -22.45 -5.75 -8.32
C ASP A 179 -22.19 -4.24 -8.27
N LEU A 180 -21.03 -3.78 -8.75
CA LEU A 180 -20.70 -2.36 -8.76
C LEU A 180 -21.50 -1.64 -9.86
N PRO A 181 -21.84 -0.35 -9.66
CA PRO A 181 -22.50 0.45 -10.69
C PRO A 181 -21.70 0.48 -12.00
N GLU A 182 -22.38 0.64 -13.14
CA GLU A 182 -21.73 0.72 -14.46
C GLU A 182 -21.17 2.11 -14.77
N THR A 183 -21.75 3.16 -14.20
CA THR A 183 -21.32 4.54 -14.46
C THR A 183 -20.10 4.92 -13.61
N GLY A 184 -19.18 5.69 -14.18
CA GLY A 184 -17.99 6.16 -13.44
C GLY A 184 -18.33 6.97 -12.18
N SER A 185 -19.42 7.75 -12.21
CA SER A 185 -19.93 8.46 -11.03
C SER A 185 -20.48 7.50 -9.97
N GLY A 186 -21.21 6.46 -10.37
CA GLY A 186 -21.69 5.41 -9.48
C GLY A 186 -20.56 4.63 -8.82
N ILE A 187 -19.54 4.22 -9.60
CA ILE A 187 -18.35 3.54 -9.08
C ILE A 187 -17.59 4.44 -8.08
N SER A 188 -17.45 5.72 -8.41
CA SER A 188 -16.85 6.73 -7.52
C SER A 188 -17.63 6.85 -6.21
N GLN A 189 -18.97 6.89 -6.28
CA GLN A 189 -19.81 6.96 -5.09
C GLN A 189 -19.71 5.69 -4.24
N TRP A 190 -19.77 4.51 -4.86
CA TRP A 190 -19.57 3.23 -4.18
C TRP A 190 -18.25 3.19 -3.40
N CYS A 191 -17.15 3.68 -4.01
CA CYS A 191 -15.86 3.76 -3.33
C CYS A 191 -15.90 4.70 -2.11
N LYS A 192 -16.61 5.84 -2.20
CA LYS A 192 -16.77 6.75 -1.07
C LYS A 192 -17.59 6.12 0.05
N ASP A 193 -18.69 5.45 -0.29
CA ASP A 193 -19.58 4.80 0.67
C ASP A 193 -18.86 3.67 1.43
N ILE A 194 -18.05 2.88 0.73
CA ILE A 194 -17.16 1.88 1.36
C ILE A 194 -16.22 2.55 2.36
N PHE A 195 -15.64 3.71 2.04
CA PHE A 195 -14.75 4.41 2.96
C PHE A 195 -15.48 5.04 4.16
N VAL A 196 -16.74 5.46 4.00
CA VAL A 196 -17.60 5.86 5.12
C VAL A 196 -17.88 4.67 6.04
N ALA A 197 -18.19 3.49 5.47
CA ALA A 197 -18.39 2.27 6.25
C ALA A 197 -17.10 1.83 6.97
N LYS A 198 -15.93 1.95 6.31
CA LYS A 198 -14.62 1.71 6.94
C LYS A 198 -14.36 2.63 8.11
N ASP A 199 -14.71 3.90 7.99
CA ASP A 199 -14.54 4.89 9.06
C ASP A 199 -15.31 4.47 10.32
N ALA A 200 -16.56 4.03 10.15
CA ALA A 200 -17.41 3.52 11.23
C ALA A 200 -16.88 2.20 11.82
N LEU A 201 -16.37 1.28 10.99
CA LEU A 201 -15.74 0.04 11.46
C LEU A 201 -14.49 0.32 12.29
N LEU A 202 -13.66 1.28 11.87
CA LEU A 202 -12.49 1.70 12.64
C LEU A 202 -12.88 2.39 13.94
N GLU A 203 -13.92 3.22 13.95
CA GLU A 203 -14.44 3.84 15.18
C GLU A 203 -14.89 2.77 16.19
N ARG A 204 -15.64 1.76 15.73
CA ARG A 204 -16.06 0.63 16.56
C ARG A 204 -14.87 -0.15 17.11
N HIS A 205 -13.88 -0.44 16.26
CA HIS A 205 -12.66 -1.13 16.69
C HIS A 205 -11.88 -0.32 17.73
N LEU A 206 -11.79 1.01 17.56
CA LEU A 206 -11.15 1.89 18.54
C LEU A 206 -11.91 1.96 19.88
N ALA A 207 -13.24 1.77 19.87
CA ALA A 207 -14.06 1.77 21.07
C ALA A 207 -14.06 0.41 21.80
N THR A 208 -14.09 -0.70 21.05
CA THR A 208 -14.34 -2.04 21.60
C THR A 208 -13.16 -3.01 21.48
N GLY A 209 -12.17 -2.70 20.65
CA GLY A 209 -11.07 -3.61 20.30
C GLY A 209 -11.39 -4.61 19.17
N ALA A 210 -12.63 -4.65 18.70
CA ALA A 210 -13.10 -5.59 17.69
C ALA A 210 -13.89 -4.91 16.56
N PHE A 211 -13.86 -5.47 15.36
CA PHE A 211 -14.66 -4.96 14.22
C PHE A 211 -16.12 -5.42 14.29
N THR A 212 -16.35 -6.62 14.81
CA THR A 212 -17.67 -7.26 14.92
C THR A 212 -17.72 -8.10 16.19
N ASP A 213 -18.90 -8.54 16.59
CA ASP A 213 -19.08 -9.47 17.72
C ASP A 213 -18.72 -10.92 17.37
N LYS A 214 -18.31 -11.19 16.12
CA LYS A 214 -17.87 -12.51 15.66
C LYS A 214 -16.46 -12.83 16.17
N GLU A 215 -16.20 -14.12 16.34
CA GLU A 215 -14.91 -14.61 16.82
C GLU A 215 -13.73 -14.24 15.91
N PHE A 216 -12.62 -13.90 16.55
CA PHE A 216 -11.35 -13.66 15.90
C PHE A 216 -10.82 -14.96 15.30
N HIS A 217 -10.57 -14.95 14.00
CA HIS A 217 -9.87 -16.05 13.36
C HIS A 217 -8.37 -15.82 13.45
N GLU A 218 -7.72 -16.50 14.39
CA GLU A 218 -6.26 -16.54 14.40
C GLU A 218 -5.75 -17.24 13.15
N SER A 219 -5.05 -16.49 12.31
CA SER A 219 -4.51 -17.05 11.10
C SER A 219 -3.21 -17.80 11.38
N ILE A 220 -3.27 -19.12 11.20
CA ILE A 220 -2.18 -20.07 11.42
C ILE A 220 -1.00 -19.72 10.50
N ARG A 221 0.19 -19.63 11.09
CA ARG A 221 1.45 -19.43 10.33
C ARG A 221 1.86 -20.74 9.66
N THR A 222 2.08 -20.70 8.35
CA THR A 222 2.60 -21.84 7.61
C THR A 222 4.11 -21.98 7.84
N LYS A 223 4.59 -23.20 8.12
CA LYS A 223 6.03 -23.50 8.24
C LYS A 223 6.80 -23.37 6.90
N LYS A 224 6.10 -23.33 5.77
CA LYS A 224 6.69 -23.23 4.42
C LYS A 224 7.66 -22.06 4.28
N SER A 225 7.29 -20.87 4.74
CA SER A 225 8.18 -19.69 4.66
C SER A 225 9.44 -19.85 5.50
N LEU A 226 9.34 -20.50 6.66
CA LEU A 226 10.53 -20.79 7.48
C LEU A 226 11.49 -21.70 6.72
N VAL A 227 10.98 -22.77 6.08
CA VAL A 227 11.79 -23.66 5.25
C VAL A 227 12.46 -22.88 4.11
N VAL A 228 11.70 -22.07 3.37
CA VAL A 228 12.23 -21.26 2.26
C VAL A 228 13.33 -20.31 2.73
N VAL A 229 13.11 -19.61 3.85
CA VAL A 229 14.11 -18.69 4.42
C VAL A 229 15.36 -19.44 4.83
N LEU A 230 15.24 -20.56 5.56
CA LEU A 230 16.39 -21.37 5.97
C LEU A 230 17.18 -21.89 4.76
N THR A 231 16.49 -22.44 3.76
CA THR A 231 17.13 -22.92 2.53
C THR A 231 17.85 -21.79 1.80
N LEU A 232 17.20 -20.63 1.61
CA LEU A 232 17.82 -19.49 0.95
C LEU A 232 19.01 -18.95 1.74
N SER A 233 18.92 -18.86 3.07
CA SER A 233 20.03 -18.46 3.94
C SER A 233 21.21 -19.43 3.82
N CYS A 234 20.96 -20.75 3.79
CA CYS A 234 22.01 -21.74 3.56
C CYS A 234 22.67 -21.59 2.19
N LEU A 235 21.90 -21.36 1.13
CA LEU A 235 22.44 -21.15 -0.22
C LEU A 235 23.26 -19.86 -0.34
N ILE A 236 22.79 -18.76 0.25
CA ILE A 236 23.53 -17.49 0.30
C ILE A 236 24.82 -17.67 1.09
N PHE A 237 24.76 -18.34 2.24
CA PHE A 237 25.94 -18.62 3.06
C PHE A 237 26.97 -19.47 2.30
N TYR A 238 26.52 -20.55 1.65
CA TYR A 238 27.37 -21.39 0.81
C TYR A 238 28.01 -20.60 -0.33
N GLY A 239 27.21 -19.80 -1.06
CA GLY A 239 27.70 -18.94 -2.13
C GLY A 239 28.73 -17.92 -1.64
N ALA A 240 28.51 -17.33 -0.46
CA ALA A 240 29.47 -16.42 0.16
C ALA A 240 30.78 -17.12 0.53
N VAL A 241 30.74 -18.33 1.09
CA VAL A 241 31.94 -19.13 1.39
C VAL A 241 32.70 -19.46 0.10
N LYS A 242 32.02 -19.91 -0.96
CA LYS A 242 32.66 -20.19 -2.25
C LYS A 242 33.25 -18.95 -2.92
N LEU A 243 32.60 -17.80 -2.78
CA LEU A 243 33.15 -16.53 -3.25
C LEU A 243 34.42 -16.15 -2.48
N LEU A 244 34.45 -16.34 -1.16
CA LEU A 244 35.63 -16.10 -0.33
C LEU A 244 36.78 -17.07 -0.63
N GLU A 245 36.50 -18.34 -0.94
CA GLU A 245 37.50 -19.31 -1.37
C GLU A 245 38.08 -18.97 -2.75
N TRP A 246 37.25 -18.47 -3.67
CA TRP A 246 37.67 -18.12 -5.03
C TRP A 246 38.42 -16.77 -5.10
N CYS A 247 38.05 -15.81 -4.25
CA CYS A 247 38.72 -14.52 -4.14
C CYS A 247 39.58 -14.49 -2.87
N PRO A 248 40.91 -14.72 -2.93
CA PRO A 248 41.78 -14.44 -1.80
C PRO A 248 41.84 -12.92 -1.61
N PHE A 249 40.89 -12.38 -0.84
CA PHE A 249 40.74 -10.96 -0.63
C PHE A 249 42.04 -10.36 -0.11
N SER A 250 42.58 -9.38 -0.84
CA SER A 250 43.60 -8.50 -0.26
C SER A 250 42.98 -7.70 0.90
N TRP A 251 43.76 -7.32 1.91
CA TRP A 251 43.31 -6.41 2.98
C TRP A 251 42.67 -5.12 2.44
N LYS A 252 43.10 -4.65 1.25
CA LYS A 252 42.50 -3.50 0.55
C LYS A 252 41.07 -3.78 0.06
N GLU A 253 40.82 -4.96 -0.46
CA GLU A 253 39.51 -5.38 -0.97
C GLU A 253 38.55 -5.68 0.18
N ALA A 254 39.03 -6.30 1.25
CA ALA A 254 38.27 -6.47 2.49
C ALA A 254 37.85 -5.11 3.08
N ALA A 255 38.78 -4.16 3.16
CA ALA A 255 38.49 -2.80 3.59
C ALA A 255 37.44 -2.13 2.69
N PHE A 256 37.54 -2.28 1.37
CA PHE A 256 36.55 -1.78 0.43
C PHE A 256 35.17 -2.39 0.67
N CYS A 257 35.06 -3.71 0.89
CA CYS A 257 33.80 -4.36 1.21
C CYS A 257 33.18 -3.86 2.52
N VAL A 258 33.98 -3.66 3.58
CA VAL A 258 33.48 -3.11 4.84
C VAL A 258 32.97 -1.67 4.66
N VAL A 259 33.72 -0.82 3.95
CA VAL A 259 33.29 0.56 3.65
C VAL A 259 32.02 0.55 2.81
N PHE A 260 31.93 -0.30 1.80
CA PHE A 260 30.74 -0.45 0.97
C PHE A 260 29.52 -0.88 1.81
N LEU A 261 29.66 -1.88 2.67
CA LEU A 261 28.59 -2.33 3.57
C LEU A 261 28.17 -1.21 4.54
N ALA A 262 29.12 -0.47 5.10
CA ALA A 262 28.82 0.67 5.97
C ALA A 262 28.03 1.76 5.23
N ILE A 263 28.42 2.10 3.99
CA ILE A 263 27.70 3.05 3.14
C ILE A 263 26.28 2.53 2.86
N VAL A 264 26.13 1.26 2.50
CA VAL A 264 24.81 0.64 2.28
C VAL A 264 23.96 0.70 3.54
N MET A 265 24.51 0.43 4.72
CA MET A 265 23.78 0.55 5.99
C MET A 265 23.34 1.98 6.29
N ILE A 266 24.21 2.98 6.04
CA ILE A 266 23.86 4.41 6.21
C ILE A 266 22.74 4.81 5.24
N ILE A 267 22.85 4.43 3.96
CA ILE A 267 21.83 4.71 2.95
C ILE A 267 20.50 4.05 3.34
N MET A 268 20.53 2.78 3.75
CA MET A 268 19.33 2.08 4.23
C MET A 268 18.72 2.78 5.44
N HIS A 269 19.53 3.25 6.39
CA HIS A 269 19.04 3.99 7.54
C HIS A 269 18.36 5.30 7.14
N ILE A 270 18.97 6.07 6.24
CA ILE A 270 18.39 7.30 5.68
C ILE A 270 17.07 7.00 4.98
N LEU A 271 17.00 5.95 4.15
CA LEU A 271 15.77 5.56 3.46
C LEU A 271 14.67 5.10 4.41
N ILE A 272 15.01 4.39 5.49
CA ILE A 272 14.04 4.00 6.52
C ILE A 272 13.50 5.24 7.24
N LEU A 273 14.36 6.19 7.60
CA LEU A 273 13.94 7.45 8.23
C LEU A 273 13.09 8.31 7.27
N ALA A 274 13.48 8.42 6.01
CA ALA A 274 12.71 9.12 4.98
C ALA A 274 11.38 8.42 4.67
N SER A 275 11.30 7.09 4.87
CA SER A 275 10.05 6.35 4.80
C SER A 275 9.13 6.71 5.97
N GLN A 276 9.64 6.96 7.18
CA GLN A 276 8.81 7.40 8.31
C GLN A 276 8.13 8.73 7.98
N SER A 277 6.82 8.77 8.13
CA SER A 277 5.90 9.71 7.48
C SER A 277 5.94 11.16 7.98
N GLU A 278 6.97 11.57 8.72
CA GLU A 278 7.03 12.92 9.30
C GLU A 278 7.44 14.00 8.29
N CYS A 279 8.03 13.62 7.14
CA CYS A 279 8.33 14.56 6.08
C CYS A 279 7.30 14.49 4.95
N SER A 280 6.07 14.98 5.17
CA SER A 280 5.24 15.45 4.05
C SER A 280 5.21 16.96 4.07
N ASN A 281 5.70 17.60 2.99
CA ASN A 281 5.54 19.04 2.79
C ASN A 281 4.06 19.41 2.96
N PRO A 282 3.75 20.53 3.65
CA PRO A 282 2.40 21.04 3.70
C PRO A 282 1.90 21.28 2.27
N PRO A 283 0.59 21.13 2.00
CA PRO A 283 0.03 21.50 0.72
C PRO A 283 0.44 22.95 0.41
N HIS A 284 0.95 23.18 -0.80
CA HIS A 284 1.12 24.53 -1.31
C HIS A 284 -0.21 25.25 -1.13
N LYS A 285 -0.24 26.26 -0.26
CA LYS A 285 -1.32 27.24 -0.28
C LYS A 285 -1.26 27.89 -1.65
N GLU A 286 -2.25 27.62 -2.49
CA GLU A 286 -2.48 28.50 -3.65
C GLU A 286 -2.54 29.94 -3.12
N PRO A 287 -1.86 30.91 -3.77
CA PRO A 287 -1.98 32.29 -3.37
C PRO A 287 -3.45 32.65 -3.37
N LYS A 288 -3.95 33.15 -2.23
CA LYS A 288 -5.28 33.76 -2.16
C LYS A 288 -5.33 34.80 -3.28
N ARG A 289 -6.08 34.51 -4.35
CA ARG A 289 -6.46 35.52 -5.33
C ARG A 289 -7.26 36.55 -4.55
N ASP A 290 -6.69 37.74 -4.38
CA ASP A 290 -7.27 38.83 -3.61
C ASP A 290 -8.72 39.05 -4.05
N ARG A 291 -9.67 38.78 -3.14
CA ARG A 291 -11.10 39.13 -3.31
C ARG A 291 -11.33 40.63 -3.15
N LEU A 292 -10.35 41.46 -3.52
CA LEU A 292 -10.41 42.92 -3.52
C LEU A 292 -10.35 43.53 -4.93
N GLN A 293 -10.21 42.72 -5.99
CA GLN A 293 -10.23 43.21 -7.38
C GLN A 293 -11.55 42.95 -8.15
N GLN A 294 -12.60 42.43 -7.50
CA GLN A 294 -13.93 42.30 -8.10
C GLN A 294 -14.95 43.38 -7.68
N SER A 295 -14.54 44.39 -6.90
CA SER A 295 -15.39 45.53 -6.52
C SER A 295 -15.13 46.82 -7.31
N LEU A 296 -14.41 46.74 -8.44
CA LEU A 296 -14.13 47.90 -9.30
C LEU A 296 -14.47 47.59 -10.77
N LEU A 297 -15.76 47.43 -11.06
CA LEU A 297 -16.32 47.79 -12.35
C LEU A 297 -17.67 48.48 -12.10
N PRO A 298 -17.91 49.68 -12.69
CA PRO A 298 -19.13 50.44 -12.48
C PRO A 298 -20.34 49.78 -13.17
N LYS A 299 -21.51 50.12 -12.61
CA LYS A 299 -22.89 49.64 -12.88
C LYS A 299 -23.23 49.28 -14.32
#